data_AF-A0AAQ3UCJ1-F1
#
_entry.id   AF-A0AAQ3UCJ1-F1
#
_cell.length_a   1.000
_cell.length_b   1.000
_cell.length_c   1.000
_cell.angle_alpha   90.00
_cell.angle_beta   90.00
_cell.angle_gamma   90.00
#
_symmetry.space_group_name_H-M   'P 1'
#
loop_
_entity.id
_entity.type
_entity.pdbx_description
1 polymer ?
#
loop_
_entity_poly.entity_id
_entity_poly.type
_entity_poly.pdbx_seq_one_letter_code
_entity_poly.pdbx_strand_id
1 'polypeptide(L)'
;MQLKPQLVVAEGSSTQRFNLCCGRQLSARVEQRARRRPAGLVIKMHKGDDGDDDAAVFIDVMDAADECPAGVDPLQWRRLNYTCGLRNEAFGGMFLVSLLFIVLAAVVLPRTGTGTPAAPVPAPAVADDGEPLLPPPEQCVSVVWTVSLLLSSYLGFWIYTLSSSHTTTAAAIFIRFSYGAMLAHAAGSLAGPVTGMTLAHLGTACAAGLLGHALAEYRMRDGIERAADEAAARTMAATAEAIDNQSLAFYYSVFVSSMPTLLMAARVVWLVFFPSYSYFPFLLFELNCLVYWTLYFWAIVVALPKALISVHLMMRLMCYHLGSFFLAIILCFVLFPWLWIYYFGLQMMGMAALFGYLLALNTRYKDILLLAREQQQPVSEDIELGGAVQPQTGNDA
;
A
#
# COMPACT_ATOMS: atom_id res chain seq x y z
N MET A 1 37.52 59.94 26.37
CA MET A 1 38.00 59.29 25.13
C MET A 1 36.96 58.27 24.70
N GLN A 2 35.89 58.71 24.05
CA GLN A 2 34.91 57.88 23.34
C GLN A 2 34.17 58.80 22.37
N LEU A 3 34.31 58.53 21.08
CA LEU A 3 33.62 59.22 20.00
C LEU A 3 33.18 58.17 18.98
N LYS A 4 31.86 58.00 18.88
CA LYS A 4 31.02 57.55 17.75
C LYS A 4 31.57 56.51 16.76
N PRO A 5 30.77 55.46 16.48
CA PRO A 5 30.58 54.96 15.14
C PRO A 5 29.38 55.64 14.47
N GLN A 6 29.54 55.96 13.19
CA GLN A 6 28.57 56.58 12.31
C GLN A 6 27.42 55.63 11.95
N LEU A 7 26.20 56.17 11.97
CA LEU A 7 25.02 55.58 11.34
C LEU A 7 25.06 55.97 9.85
N VAL A 8 25.32 55.01 8.97
CA VAL A 8 25.16 55.20 7.52
C VAL A 8 23.71 54.94 7.16
N VAL A 9 23.04 55.99 6.70
CA VAL A 9 21.71 55.93 6.07
C VAL A 9 21.90 55.47 4.63
N ALA A 10 21.26 54.35 4.26
CA ALA A 10 20.99 54.01 2.87
C ALA A 10 19.47 53.95 2.70
N GLU A 11 18.90 55.02 2.14
CA GLU A 11 17.56 55.04 1.58
C GLU A 11 17.54 54.22 0.29
N GLY A 12 16.66 53.22 0.25
CA GLY A 12 16.39 52.41 -0.94
C GLY A 12 14.99 51.86 -0.85
N SER A 13 14.06 52.54 -1.52
CA SER A 13 12.62 52.30 -1.53
C SER A 13 12.20 50.90 -2.02
N SER A 14 11.32 50.22 -1.29
CA SER A 14 10.01 49.80 -1.83
C SER A 14 9.13 49.32 -0.67
N THR A 15 8.00 49.99 -0.49
CA THR A 15 7.02 49.69 0.55
C THR A 15 5.95 48.78 -0.05
N GLN A 16 6.05 47.46 0.12
CA GLN A 16 4.90 46.56 -0.02
C GLN A 16 4.30 46.32 1.36
N ARG A 17 3.22 47.04 1.67
CA ARG A 17 2.33 46.70 2.78
C ARG A 17 1.54 45.44 2.39
N PHE A 18 1.97 44.27 2.88
CA PHE A 18 1.08 43.11 2.94
C PHE A 18 0.17 43.24 4.16
N ASN A 19 -1.14 43.24 3.91
CA ASN A 19 -2.17 43.33 4.92
C ASN A 19 -2.17 42.10 5.84
N LEU A 20 -1.90 42.33 7.13
CA LEU A 20 -2.01 41.40 8.27
C LEU A 20 -3.48 41.01 8.63
N CYS A 21 -4.35 40.83 7.63
CA CYS A 21 -5.76 40.45 7.84
C CYS A 21 -6.01 38.93 7.87
N CYS A 22 -5.08 38.10 7.37
CA CYS A 22 -5.32 36.66 7.22
C CYS A 22 -5.23 35.89 8.55
N GLY A 23 -4.36 36.32 9.49
CA GLY A 23 -4.17 35.64 10.77
C GLY A 23 -5.35 35.72 11.75
N ARG A 24 -6.12 36.82 11.73
CA ARG A 24 -7.27 36.98 12.65
C ARG A 24 -8.49 36.19 12.20
N GLN A 25 -8.69 35.97 10.89
CA GLN A 25 -9.81 35.17 10.40
C GLN A 25 -9.60 33.66 10.62
N LEU A 26 -8.36 33.17 10.57
CA LEU A 26 -8.07 31.77 10.89
C LEU A 26 -8.30 31.46 12.38
N SER A 27 -7.86 32.35 13.27
CA SER A 27 -8.04 32.19 14.72
C SER A 27 -9.53 32.13 15.12
N ALA A 28 -10.35 33.04 14.59
CA ALA A 28 -11.79 33.06 14.85
C ALA A 28 -12.53 31.81 14.31
N ARG A 29 -12.09 31.26 13.17
CA ARG A 29 -12.69 30.05 12.57
C ARG A 29 -12.31 28.76 13.30
N VAL A 30 -11.09 28.67 13.85
CA VAL A 30 -10.65 27.55 14.69
C VAL A 30 -11.42 27.54 16.02
N GLU A 31 -11.64 28.71 16.62
CA GLU A 31 -12.39 28.85 17.87
C GLU A 31 -13.89 28.52 17.69
N GLN A 32 -14.47 28.85 16.53
CA GLN A 32 -15.87 28.54 16.22
C GLN A 32 -16.10 27.05 15.92
N ARG A 33 -15.09 26.33 15.40
CA ARG A 33 -15.11 24.86 15.19
C ARG A 33 -14.95 24.08 16.50
N ALA A 34 -14.20 24.60 17.48
CA ALA A 34 -14.03 23.99 18.79
C ALA A 34 -15.33 23.96 19.61
N ARG A 35 -16.25 24.91 19.38
CA ARG A 35 -17.54 24.99 20.10
C ARG A 35 -18.64 24.05 19.60
N ARG A 36 -18.45 23.33 18.49
CA ARG A 36 -19.48 22.46 17.86
C ARG A 36 -19.21 20.96 17.94
N ARG A 37 -18.20 20.50 18.69
CA ARG A 37 -17.92 19.05 18.85
C ARG A 37 -18.20 18.57 20.28
N PRO A 38 -18.70 17.34 20.46
CA PRO A 38 -18.92 16.76 21.77
C PRO A 38 -17.60 16.65 22.56
N ALA A 39 -17.72 16.80 23.88
CA ALA A 39 -16.62 16.93 24.83
C ALA A 39 -15.55 15.83 24.67
N GLY A 40 -14.28 16.24 24.57
CA GLY A 40 -13.13 15.31 24.61
C GLY A 40 -11.93 15.67 23.72
N LEU A 41 -11.97 16.75 22.93
CA LEU A 41 -10.83 17.15 22.10
C LEU A 41 -9.92 18.12 22.87
N VAL A 42 -8.76 17.65 23.33
CA VAL A 42 -7.73 18.50 23.94
C VAL A 42 -6.79 19.02 22.84
N ILE A 43 -6.98 20.27 22.43
CA ILE A 43 -6.06 20.94 21.50
C ILE A 43 -4.92 21.54 22.33
N LYS A 44 -3.73 20.94 22.26
CA LYS A 44 -2.52 21.49 22.89
C LYS A 44 -1.76 22.32 21.84
N MET A 45 -1.83 23.64 21.93
CA MET A 45 -1.03 24.52 21.09
C MET A 45 0.37 24.63 21.69
N HIS A 46 1.39 24.17 20.98
CA HIS A 46 2.79 24.48 21.30
C HIS A 46 3.16 25.80 20.64
N LYS A 47 3.49 26.79 21.46
CA LYS A 47 4.11 28.02 20.99
C LYS A 47 5.59 27.72 20.79
N GLY A 48 6.06 27.73 19.54
CA GLY A 48 7.48 27.67 19.24
C GLY A 48 8.15 28.87 19.89
N ASP A 49 9.08 28.59 20.80
CA ASP A 49 9.90 29.61 21.46
C ASP A 49 11.20 29.70 20.68
N ASP A 50 11.14 30.29 19.49
CA ASP A 50 12.30 30.82 18.76
C ASP A 50 11.78 31.73 17.63
N GLY A 51 12.35 32.93 17.56
CA GLY A 51 11.87 34.05 16.73
C GLY A 51 12.15 33.88 15.24
N ASP A 52 11.42 32.98 14.60
CA ASP A 52 11.31 32.88 13.15
C ASP A 52 9.81 33.02 12.77
N ASP A 53 9.50 33.99 11.90
CA ASP A 53 8.13 34.45 11.63
C ASP A 53 7.26 33.47 10.82
N ASP A 54 7.69 32.21 10.65
CA ASP A 54 6.96 31.14 9.95
C ASP A 54 6.66 29.95 10.89
N ALA A 55 6.02 30.22 12.04
CA ALA A 55 5.55 29.16 12.93
C ALA A 55 4.31 28.45 12.36
N ALA A 56 4.51 27.34 11.65
CA ALA A 56 3.45 26.43 11.27
C ALA A 56 2.77 25.84 12.52
N VAL A 57 1.50 26.18 12.73
CA VAL A 57 0.68 25.60 13.82
C VAL A 57 0.27 24.19 13.44
N PHE A 58 0.95 23.18 13.98
CA PHE A 58 0.57 21.79 13.85
C PHE A 58 -0.51 21.45 14.87
N ILE A 59 -1.69 21.04 14.38
CA ILE A 59 -2.78 20.51 15.21
C ILE A 59 -2.69 18.99 15.13
N ASP A 60 -2.08 18.36 16.13
CA ASP A 60 -2.17 16.90 16.31
C ASP A 60 -3.55 16.58 16.92
N VAL A 61 -4.41 15.94 16.13
CA VAL A 61 -5.68 15.39 16.60
C VAL A 61 -5.42 13.96 17.03
N MET A 62 -5.17 13.73 18.33
CA MET A 62 -5.16 12.40 18.91
C MET A 62 -6.59 12.03 19.34
N ASP A 63 -7.02 10.81 19.02
CA ASP A 63 -8.26 10.25 19.58
C ASP A 63 -8.10 10.08 21.10
N ALA A 64 -9.12 10.51 21.85
CA ALA A 64 -9.14 10.52 23.33
C ALA A 64 -9.03 9.12 23.98
N ALA A 65 -8.99 8.04 23.19
CA ALA A 65 -8.84 6.67 23.67
C ALA A 65 -7.38 6.27 23.94
N ASP A 66 -6.40 7.02 23.44
CA ASP A 66 -4.95 6.77 23.60
C ASP A 66 -4.24 7.97 24.23
N GLU A 67 -4.83 8.54 25.28
CA GLU A 67 -4.10 9.50 26.10
C GLU A 67 -2.92 8.79 26.79
N CYS A 68 -1.72 9.08 26.29
CA CYS A 68 -0.47 8.72 26.93
C CYS A 68 -0.56 9.15 28.41
N PRO A 69 -0.36 8.26 29.39
CA PRO A 69 -0.51 8.60 30.80
C PRO A 69 0.34 9.84 31.11
N ALA A 70 -0.25 10.80 31.80
CA ALA A 70 0.43 12.05 32.12
C ALA A 70 1.77 11.76 32.81
N GLY A 71 2.88 12.18 32.17
CA GLY A 71 4.25 11.97 32.67
C GLY A 71 5.04 10.85 32.00
N VAL A 72 4.47 10.12 31.03
CA VAL A 72 5.21 9.13 30.23
C VAL A 72 5.64 9.76 28.91
N ASP A 73 6.92 9.61 28.55
CA ASP A 73 7.44 10.02 27.25
C ASP A 73 6.67 9.29 26.12
N PRO A 74 6.03 10.00 25.18
CA PRO A 74 5.27 9.41 24.07
C PRO A 74 6.07 8.39 23.26
N LEU A 75 7.39 8.57 23.14
CA LEU A 75 8.28 7.64 22.44
C LEU A 75 8.53 6.36 23.23
N GLN A 76 8.53 6.45 24.56
CA GLN A 76 8.67 5.30 25.44
C GLN A 76 7.35 4.51 25.49
N TRP A 77 6.21 5.19 25.58
CA TRP A 77 4.88 4.59 25.53
C TRP A 77 4.63 3.86 24.19
N ARG A 78 4.99 4.46 23.05
CA ARG A 78 4.94 3.77 21.75
C ARG A 78 5.84 2.54 21.69
N ARG A 79 7.05 2.59 22.23
CA ARG A 79 7.95 1.41 22.26
C ARG A 79 7.44 0.27 23.13
N LEU A 80 6.69 0.59 24.19
CA LEU A 80 6.10 -0.41 25.08
C LEU A 80 4.88 -1.09 24.47
N ASN A 81 4.08 -0.37 23.66
CA ASN A 81 2.82 -0.88 23.12
C ASN A 81 2.87 -1.35 21.67
N TYR A 82 3.97 -1.07 20.95
CA TYR A 82 4.13 -1.43 19.54
C TYR A 82 5.37 -2.29 19.30
N THR A 83 5.16 -3.40 18.60
CA THR A 83 6.22 -4.27 18.07
C THR A 83 6.16 -4.25 16.55
N CYS A 84 7.27 -3.91 15.89
CA CYS A 84 7.36 -3.79 14.43
C CYS A 84 6.31 -2.84 13.79
N GLY A 85 5.87 -1.81 14.54
CA GLY A 85 4.88 -0.85 14.06
C GLY A 85 3.43 -1.36 14.09
N LEU A 86 3.16 -2.41 14.87
CA LEU A 86 1.83 -2.95 15.15
C LEU A 86 1.61 -3.01 16.67
N ARG A 87 0.37 -2.81 17.13
CA ARG A 87 0.04 -2.98 18.56
C ARG A 87 0.42 -4.39 19.02
N ASN A 88 0.93 -4.53 20.24
CA ASN A 88 1.37 -5.82 20.80
C ASN A 88 0.27 -6.89 20.75
N GLU A 89 -1.00 -6.51 20.91
CA GLU A 89 -2.15 -7.41 20.78
C GLU A 89 -2.31 -7.97 19.36
N ALA A 90 -2.23 -7.10 18.35
CA ALA A 90 -2.26 -7.50 16.94
C ALA A 90 -1.05 -8.37 16.58
N PHE A 91 0.13 -7.99 17.05
CA PHE A 91 1.37 -8.75 16.89
C PHE A 91 1.28 -10.15 17.53
N GLY A 92 0.74 -10.24 18.75
CA GLY A 92 0.51 -11.51 19.44
C GLY A 92 -0.49 -12.41 18.72
N GLY A 93 -1.60 -11.84 18.23
CA GLY A 93 -2.58 -12.56 17.40
C GLY A 93 -1.94 -13.12 16.13
N MET A 94 -1.18 -12.29 15.43
CA MET A 94 -0.41 -12.68 14.24
C MET A 94 0.61 -13.79 14.50
N PHE A 95 1.33 -13.72 15.63
CA PHE A 95 2.27 -14.77 16.06
C PHE A 95 1.57 -16.11 16.29
N LEU A 96 0.44 -16.10 17.01
CA LEU A 96 -0.35 -17.32 17.25
C LEU A 96 -0.90 -17.92 15.95
N VAL A 97 -1.42 -17.09 15.04
CA VAL A 97 -1.87 -17.53 13.71
C VAL A 97 -0.70 -18.15 12.93
N SER A 98 0.49 -17.54 12.98
CA SER A 98 1.69 -18.09 12.34
C SER A 98 2.05 -19.47 12.87
N LEU A 99 2.02 -19.66 14.20
CA LEU A 99 2.28 -20.97 14.81
C LEU A 99 1.26 -22.02 14.39
N LEU A 100 -0.04 -21.68 14.39
CA LEU A 100 -1.10 -22.58 13.93
C LEU A 100 -0.88 -23.01 12.48
N PHE A 101 -0.50 -22.08 11.61
CA PHE A 101 -0.25 -22.34 10.20
C PHE A 101 1.01 -23.16 9.96
N ILE A 102 2.07 -22.99 10.77
CA ILE A 102 3.26 -23.85 10.75
C ILE A 102 2.87 -25.30 11.10
N VAL A 103 2.05 -25.49 12.14
CA VAL A 103 1.56 -26.81 12.53
C VAL A 103 0.68 -27.42 11.44
N LEU A 104 -0.25 -26.65 10.87
CA LEU A 104 -1.09 -27.09 9.75
C LEU A 104 -0.26 -27.48 8.53
N ALA A 105 0.74 -26.67 8.15
CA ALA A 105 1.65 -26.99 7.05
C ALA A 105 2.38 -28.32 7.29
N ALA A 106 2.93 -28.51 8.50
CA ALA A 106 3.63 -29.74 8.87
C ALA A 106 2.72 -30.98 8.83
N VAL A 107 1.41 -30.83 9.04
CA VAL A 107 0.44 -31.94 9.01
C VAL A 107 -0.09 -32.22 7.60
N VAL A 108 -0.33 -31.18 6.79
CA VAL A 108 -0.98 -31.30 5.48
C VAL A 108 0.03 -31.64 4.38
N LEU A 109 1.22 -31.02 4.38
CA LEU A 109 2.22 -31.21 3.32
C LEU A 109 2.71 -32.66 3.16
N PRO A 110 2.96 -33.44 4.24
CA PRO A 110 3.35 -34.84 4.10
C PRO A 110 2.24 -35.72 3.49
N ARG A 111 0.97 -35.35 3.71
CA ARG A 111 -0.20 -36.11 3.20
C ARG A 111 -0.47 -35.85 1.73
N THR A 112 -0.09 -34.69 1.21
CA THR A 112 -0.22 -34.37 -0.22
C THR A 112 0.83 -35.07 -1.10
N GLY A 113 1.89 -35.60 -0.49
CA GLY A 113 2.97 -36.32 -1.20
C GLY A 113 2.88 -37.84 -1.17
N THR A 114 1.94 -38.42 -0.42
CA THR A 114 1.84 -39.87 -0.22
C THR A 114 0.43 -40.33 -0.58
N GLY A 115 0.25 -40.87 -1.78
CA GLY A 115 -1.01 -41.50 -2.21
C GLY A 115 -1.37 -42.80 -1.46
N THR A 116 -0.76 -43.07 -0.30
CA THR A 116 -1.00 -44.28 0.50
C THR A 116 -0.60 -44.03 1.96
N PRO A 117 -1.48 -44.29 2.95
CA PRO A 117 -1.06 -44.28 4.34
C PRO A 117 -0.22 -45.54 4.63
N ALA A 118 0.98 -45.34 5.16
CA ALA A 118 1.87 -46.37 5.74
C ALA A 118 2.71 -47.25 4.79
N ALA A 119 3.50 -46.64 3.90
CA ALA A 119 4.72 -47.30 3.39
C ALA A 119 5.97 -46.53 3.85
N PRO A 120 7.07 -47.20 4.23
CA PRO A 120 8.33 -46.55 4.55
C PRO A 120 8.78 -45.71 3.35
N VAL A 121 9.35 -44.53 3.62
CA VAL A 121 9.95 -43.63 2.62
C VAL A 121 10.73 -44.47 1.60
N PRO A 122 10.29 -44.59 0.34
CA PRO A 122 11.10 -45.24 -0.67
C PRO A 122 12.36 -44.39 -0.83
N ALA A 123 13.52 -45.04 -0.77
CA ALA A 123 14.77 -44.41 -1.20
C ALA A 123 14.56 -43.71 -2.56
N PRO A 124 15.23 -42.57 -2.83
CA PRO A 124 15.07 -41.86 -4.09
C PRO A 124 15.22 -42.85 -5.23
N ALA A 125 14.15 -43.00 -6.02
CA ALA A 125 14.17 -43.85 -7.20
C ALA A 125 15.16 -43.22 -8.18
N VAL A 126 16.37 -43.77 -8.21
CA VAL A 126 17.39 -43.43 -9.19
C VAL A 126 16.92 -44.09 -10.49
N ALA A 127 16.74 -43.31 -11.55
CA ALA A 127 16.58 -43.87 -12.89
C ALA A 127 17.81 -44.75 -13.20
N ASP A 128 17.70 -45.73 -14.11
CA ASP A 128 18.81 -46.63 -14.49
C ASP A 128 20.05 -45.85 -15.04
N ASP A 129 19.87 -44.56 -15.28
CA ASP A 129 20.77 -43.55 -15.83
C ASP A 129 21.27 -42.50 -14.79
N GLY A 130 20.94 -42.63 -13.51
CA GLY A 130 21.51 -41.78 -12.44
C GLY A 130 20.90 -40.37 -12.32
N GLU A 131 19.93 -40.01 -13.18
CA GLU A 131 19.19 -38.76 -13.07
C GLU A 131 18.15 -38.83 -11.93
N PRO A 132 18.04 -37.80 -11.09
CA PRO A 132 17.00 -37.73 -10.07
C PRO A 132 15.64 -37.64 -10.76
N LEU A 133 14.84 -38.71 -10.66
CA LEU A 133 13.49 -38.77 -11.21
C LEU A 133 12.66 -37.62 -10.63
N LEU A 134 12.25 -36.66 -11.47
CA LEU A 134 11.35 -35.60 -11.02
C LEU A 134 10.04 -36.21 -10.51
N PRO A 135 9.46 -35.66 -9.43
CA PRO A 135 8.16 -36.11 -8.95
C PRO A 135 7.11 -35.97 -10.06
N PRO A 136 6.14 -36.91 -10.11
CA PRO A 136 5.10 -36.88 -11.12
C PRO A 136 4.36 -35.53 -11.12
N PRO A 137 3.93 -35.06 -12.29
CA PRO A 137 3.35 -33.72 -12.46
C PRO A 137 2.12 -33.49 -11.58
N GLU A 138 1.33 -34.54 -11.31
CA GLU A 138 0.15 -34.49 -10.45
C GLU A 138 0.48 -34.13 -8.99
N GLN A 139 1.60 -34.62 -8.47
CA GLN A 139 2.05 -34.35 -7.11
C GLN A 139 2.46 -32.88 -6.94
N CYS A 140 3.09 -32.30 -7.97
CA CYS A 140 3.51 -30.90 -7.98
C CYS A 140 2.32 -29.95 -7.96
N VAL A 141 1.29 -30.25 -8.76
CA VAL A 141 0.05 -29.48 -8.81
C VAL A 141 -0.65 -29.49 -7.45
N SER A 142 -0.76 -30.66 -6.82
CA SER A 142 -1.41 -30.83 -5.51
C SER A 142 -0.70 -30.05 -4.39
N VAL A 143 0.63 -30.09 -4.35
CA VAL A 143 1.43 -29.36 -3.36
C VAL A 143 1.27 -27.85 -3.53
N VAL A 144 1.42 -27.33 -4.75
CA VAL A 144 1.29 -25.89 -5.01
C VAL A 144 -0.10 -25.42 -4.65
N TRP A 145 -1.14 -26.15 -5.05
CA TRP A 145 -2.52 -25.86 -4.67
C TRP A 145 -2.71 -25.73 -3.17
N THR A 146 -2.20 -26.72 -2.43
CA THR A 146 -2.31 -26.79 -0.98
C THR A 146 -1.59 -25.62 -0.32
N VAL A 147 -0.36 -25.34 -0.74
CA VAL A 147 0.43 -24.22 -0.21
C VAL A 147 -0.25 -22.88 -0.54
N SER A 148 -0.79 -22.70 -1.74
CA SER A 148 -1.46 -21.47 -2.13
C SER A 148 -2.74 -21.22 -1.34
N LEU A 149 -3.56 -22.25 -1.10
CA LEU A 149 -4.75 -22.13 -0.24
C LEU A 149 -4.37 -21.86 1.22
N LEU A 150 -3.32 -22.54 1.71
CA LEU A 150 -2.83 -22.34 3.06
C LEU A 150 -2.29 -20.91 3.25
N LEU A 151 -1.48 -20.41 2.33
CA LEU A 151 -1.00 -19.02 2.35
C LEU A 151 -2.15 -18.02 2.22
N SER A 152 -3.09 -18.25 1.31
CA SER A 152 -4.24 -17.35 1.13
C SER A 152 -5.09 -17.27 2.39
N SER A 153 -5.38 -18.40 3.04
CA SER A 153 -6.13 -18.42 4.30
C SER A 153 -5.33 -17.77 5.44
N TYR A 154 -4.03 -18.02 5.54
CA TYR A 154 -3.13 -17.35 6.49
C TYR A 154 -3.21 -15.83 6.34
N LEU A 155 -3.05 -15.31 5.13
CA LEU A 155 -3.16 -13.88 4.84
C LEU A 155 -4.57 -13.36 5.13
N GLY A 156 -5.61 -14.16 4.85
CA GLY A 156 -7.00 -13.85 5.19
C GLY A 156 -7.19 -13.61 6.69
N PHE A 157 -6.61 -14.45 7.55
CA PHE A 157 -6.64 -14.24 9.00
C PHE A 157 -5.94 -12.95 9.41
N TRP A 158 -4.83 -12.62 8.78
CA TRP A 158 -4.13 -11.36 9.04
C TRP A 158 -4.92 -10.13 8.60
N ILE A 159 -5.56 -10.20 7.43
CA ILE A 159 -6.45 -9.12 6.99
C ILE A 159 -7.59 -8.97 7.99
N TYR A 160 -8.16 -10.08 8.48
CA TYR A 160 -9.22 -10.06 9.49
C TYR A 160 -8.77 -9.40 10.79
N THR A 161 -7.59 -9.73 11.32
CA THR A 161 -7.08 -9.13 12.56
C THR A 161 -6.85 -7.63 12.40
N LEU A 162 -6.29 -7.18 11.27
CA LEU A 162 -6.08 -5.76 10.99
C LEU A 162 -7.39 -5.01 10.71
N SER A 163 -8.39 -5.69 10.13
CA SER A 163 -9.69 -5.12 9.77
C SER A 163 -10.74 -5.23 10.88
N SER A 164 -10.41 -5.79 12.04
CA SER A 164 -11.35 -6.13 13.12
C SER A 164 -12.15 -4.94 13.69
N SER A 165 -11.79 -3.70 13.32
CA SER A 165 -12.58 -2.49 13.64
C SER A 165 -13.86 -2.34 12.80
N HIS A 166 -13.99 -3.04 11.67
CA HIS A 166 -15.18 -3.01 10.81
C HIS A 166 -15.75 -4.41 10.57
N THR A 167 -16.88 -4.70 11.22
CA THR A 167 -17.63 -5.96 11.08
C THR A 167 -18.09 -6.23 9.64
N THR A 168 -18.40 -5.20 8.85
CA THR A 168 -18.77 -5.32 7.44
C THR A 168 -17.61 -5.72 6.54
N THR A 169 -16.38 -5.33 6.89
CA THR A 169 -15.17 -5.64 6.12
C THR A 169 -14.81 -7.12 6.27
N ALA A 170 -15.00 -7.70 7.46
CA ALA A 170 -14.71 -9.12 7.72
C ALA A 170 -15.52 -10.08 6.82
N ALA A 171 -16.82 -9.83 6.66
CA ALA A 171 -17.67 -10.64 5.79
C ALA A 171 -17.26 -10.52 4.31
N ALA A 172 -16.95 -9.31 3.84
CA ALA A 172 -16.49 -9.09 2.47
C ALA A 172 -15.15 -9.78 2.19
N ILE A 173 -14.24 -9.81 3.16
CA ILE A 173 -12.96 -10.53 3.07
C ILE A 173 -13.21 -12.02 2.93
N PHE A 174 -13.99 -12.62 3.84
CA PHE A 174 -14.30 -14.06 3.79
C PHE A 174 -14.91 -14.47 2.44
N ILE A 175 -15.89 -13.69 1.97
CA ILE A 175 -16.55 -13.89 0.68
C ILE A 175 -15.54 -13.87 -0.48
N ARG A 176 -14.61 -12.91 -0.52
CA ARG A 176 -13.59 -12.80 -1.58
C ARG A 176 -12.65 -14.00 -1.60
N PHE A 177 -12.22 -14.48 -0.43
CA PHE A 177 -11.35 -15.64 -0.32
C PHE A 177 -12.05 -16.94 -0.72
N SER A 178 -13.30 -17.14 -0.29
CA SER A 178 -14.11 -18.31 -0.68
C SER A 178 -14.39 -18.33 -2.18
N TYR A 179 -14.75 -17.18 -2.79
CA TYR A 179 -14.94 -17.11 -4.23
C TYR A 179 -13.65 -17.34 -5.02
N GLY A 180 -12.50 -16.86 -4.53
CA GLY A 180 -11.21 -17.13 -5.15
C GLY A 180 -10.89 -18.63 -5.20
N ALA A 181 -11.10 -19.34 -4.09
CA ALA A 181 -10.91 -20.80 -4.03
C ALA A 181 -11.89 -21.55 -4.92
N MET A 182 -13.17 -21.13 -4.95
CA MET A 182 -14.17 -21.70 -5.85
C MET A 182 -13.84 -21.47 -7.32
N LEU A 183 -13.37 -20.27 -7.68
CA LEU A 183 -12.96 -19.92 -9.03
C LEU A 183 -11.75 -20.76 -9.48
N ALA A 184 -10.76 -20.92 -8.60
CA ALA A 184 -9.63 -21.80 -8.86
C ALA A 184 -10.10 -23.24 -9.10
N HIS A 185 -10.98 -23.77 -8.25
CA HIS A 185 -11.55 -25.11 -8.40
C HIS A 185 -12.33 -25.26 -9.72
N ALA A 186 -13.20 -24.30 -10.04
CA ALA A 186 -13.96 -24.29 -11.29
C ALA A 186 -13.04 -24.27 -12.52
N ALA A 187 -12.02 -23.42 -12.53
CA ALA A 187 -11.04 -23.39 -13.61
C ALA A 187 -10.23 -24.68 -13.70
N GLY A 188 -9.90 -25.30 -12.57
CA GLY A 188 -9.28 -26.63 -12.51
C GLY A 188 -10.13 -27.70 -13.21
N SER A 189 -11.44 -27.66 -12.97
CA SER A 189 -12.39 -28.61 -13.57
C SER A 189 -12.69 -28.34 -15.06
N LEU A 190 -12.71 -27.07 -15.47
CA LEU A 190 -13.12 -26.66 -16.83
C LEU A 190 -11.94 -26.56 -17.81
N ALA A 191 -10.80 -26.04 -17.34
CA ALA A 191 -9.63 -25.72 -18.16
C ALA A 191 -8.39 -26.54 -17.75
N GLY A 192 -8.56 -27.52 -16.86
CA GLY A 192 -7.53 -28.46 -16.44
C GLY A 192 -6.81 -28.06 -15.15
N PRO A 193 -6.14 -29.04 -14.51
CA PRO A 193 -5.54 -28.90 -13.17
C PRO A 193 -4.47 -27.80 -13.09
N VAL A 194 -3.75 -27.57 -14.21
CA VAL A 194 -2.73 -26.51 -14.32
C VAL A 194 -3.36 -25.13 -14.16
N THR A 195 -4.48 -24.89 -14.85
CA THR A 195 -5.20 -23.62 -14.82
C THR A 195 -5.79 -23.32 -13.45
N GLY A 196 -6.34 -24.34 -12.78
CA GLY A 196 -6.82 -24.16 -11.42
C GLY A 196 -5.68 -23.82 -10.45
N MET A 197 -4.53 -24.49 -10.59
CA MET A 197 -3.35 -24.27 -9.75
C MET A 197 -2.75 -22.87 -9.95
N THR A 198 -2.67 -22.39 -11.19
CA THR A 198 -2.20 -21.02 -11.47
C THR A 198 -3.13 -19.97 -10.87
N LEU A 199 -4.46 -20.18 -10.93
CA LEU A 199 -5.42 -19.28 -10.27
C LEU A 199 -5.34 -19.33 -8.75
N ALA A 200 -5.18 -20.52 -8.15
CA ALA A 200 -4.96 -20.65 -6.71
C ALA A 200 -3.70 -19.89 -6.28
N HIS A 201 -2.62 -20.02 -7.06
CA HIS A 201 -1.36 -19.33 -6.82
C HIS A 201 -1.49 -17.81 -6.98
N LEU A 202 -2.16 -17.34 -8.03
CA LEU A 202 -2.46 -15.91 -8.20
C LEU A 202 -3.34 -15.35 -7.06
N GLY A 203 -4.18 -16.20 -6.48
CA GLY A 203 -4.93 -15.91 -5.26
C GLY A 203 -4.05 -15.46 -4.10
N THR A 204 -2.83 -16.03 -3.96
CA THR A 204 -1.87 -15.61 -2.92
C THR A 204 -1.37 -14.18 -3.14
N ALA A 205 -1.15 -13.77 -4.39
CA ALA A 205 -0.79 -12.41 -4.75
C ALA A 205 -1.92 -11.43 -4.37
N CYS A 206 -3.16 -11.77 -4.76
CA CYS A 206 -4.34 -10.97 -4.44
C CYS A 206 -4.52 -10.82 -2.92
N ALA A 207 -4.40 -11.93 -2.18
CA ALA A 207 -4.45 -11.95 -0.72
C ALA A 207 -3.37 -11.07 -0.09
N ALA A 208 -2.12 -11.16 -0.58
CA ALA A 208 -1.03 -10.34 -0.08
C ALA A 208 -1.27 -8.85 -0.37
N GLY A 209 -1.82 -8.51 -1.53
CA GLY A 209 -2.24 -7.14 -1.85
C GLY A 209 -3.32 -6.61 -0.92
N LEU A 210 -4.36 -7.40 -0.65
CA LEU A 210 -5.39 -7.03 0.33
C LEU A 210 -4.81 -6.87 1.74
N LEU A 211 -3.83 -7.70 2.12
CA LEU A 211 -3.11 -7.54 3.38
C LEU A 211 -2.34 -6.23 3.45
N GLY A 212 -1.58 -5.89 2.41
CA GLY A 212 -0.88 -4.61 2.35
C GLY A 212 -1.83 -3.41 2.40
N HIS A 213 -2.98 -3.51 1.74
CA HIS A 213 -4.03 -2.50 1.80
C HIS A 213 -4.60 -2.33 3.21
N ALA A 214 -4.99 -3.43 3.86
CA ALA A 214 -5.50 -3.41 5.24
C ALA A 214 -4.44 -2.90 6.24
N LEU A 215 -3.16 -3.24 6.03
CA LEU A 215 -2.07 -2.74 6.85
C LEU A 215 -1.89 -1.22 6.71
N ALA A 216 -2.00 -0.68 5.51
CA ALA A 216 -1.97 0.76 5.29
C ALA A 216 -3.15 1.46 5.98
N GLU A 217 -4.37 0.94 5.81
CA GLU A 217 -5.55 1.50 6.51
C GLU A 217 -5.37 1.49 8.02
N TYR A 218 -4.88 0.37 8.57
CA TYR A 218 -4.60 0.25 10.00
C TYR A 218 -3.61 1.34 10.45
N ARG A 219 -2.48 1.50 9.75
CA ARG A 219 -1.45 2.49 10.10
C ARG A 219 -1.90 3.94 9.92
N MET A 220 -2.78 4.20 8.96
CA MET A 220 -3.40 5.51 8.77
C MET A 220 -4.39 5.83 9.89
N ARG A 221 -5.22 4.87 10.30
CA ARG A 221 -6.15 5.02 11.44
C ARG A 221 -5.40 5.29 12.74
N ASP A 222 -4.27 4.62 12.93
CA ASP A 222 -3.39 4.78 14.08
C ASP A 222 -2.56 6.08 14.02
N GLY A 223 -2.67 6.87 12.95
CA GLY A 223 -1.97 8.15 12.78
C GLY A 223 -0.45 8.02 12.57
N ILE A 224 0.07 6.80 12.37
CA ILE A 224 1.50 6.53 12.14
C ILE A 224 1.89 6.84 10.69
N GLU A 225 1.00 6.57 9.75
CA GLU A 225 1.26 6.74 8.32
C GLU A 225 0.81 8.12 7.83
N ARG A 226 1.78 8.97 7.45
CA ARG A 226 1.56 10.37 7.00
C ARG A 226 1.91 10.60 5.53
N ALA A 227 2.40 9.58 4.80
CA ALA A 227 2.89 9.77 3.43
C ALA A 227 1.82 10.32 2.48
N ALA A 228 0.55 9.93 2.65
CA ALA A 228 -0.56 10.44 1.85
C ALA A 228 -0.84 11.92 2.15
N ASP A 229 -0.82 12.32 3.43
CA ASP A 229 -1.04 13.70 3.86
C ASP A 229 0.10 14.61 3.36
N GLU A 230 1.35 14.16 3.51
CA GLU A 230 2.53 14.88 3.03
C GLU A 230 2.57 15.00 1.50
N ALA A 231 2.14 13.97 0.78
CA ALA A 231 2.02 14.02 -0.67
C ALA A 231 0.91 14.99 -1.11
N ALA A 232 -0.23 15.00 -0.40
CA ALA A 232 -1.34 15.92 -0.67
C ALA A 232 -0.92 17.37 -0.42
N ALA A 233 -0.28 17.65 0.72
CA ALA A 233 0.23 18.98 1.05
C ALA A 233 1.22 19.51 0.00
N ARG A 234 2.16 18.66 -0.45
CA ARG A 234 3.09 19.00 -1.54
C ARG A 234 2.37 19.30 -2.85
N THR A 235 1.33 18.53 -3.19
CA THR A 235 0.55 18.74 -4.41
C THR A 235 -0.21 20.07 -4.36
N MET A 236 -0.78 20.44 -3.20
CA MET A 236 -1.49 21.71 -3.03
C MET A 236 -0.54 22.93 -3.11
N ALA A 237 0.72 22.76 -2.72
CA ALA A 237 1.75 23.80 -2.81
C ALA A 237 2.47 23.84 -4.17
N ALA A 238 2.18 22.91 -5.08
CA ALA A 238 2.88 22.79 -6.36
C ALA A 238 2.48 23.93 -7.32
N THR A 239 3.47 24.43 -8.07
CA THR A 239 3.26 25.42 -9.14
C THR A 239 2.62 24.77 -10.37
N ALA A 240 2.02 25.58 -11.25
CA ALA A 240 1.44 25.10 -12.50
C ALA A 240 2.45 24.32 -13.38
N GLU A 241 3.71 24.76 -13.40
CA GLU A 241 4.81 24.07 -14.10
C GLU A 241 5.16 22.72 -13.47
N ALA A 242 5.15 22.62 -12.14
CA ALA A 242 5.36 21.35 -11.45
C ALA A 242 4.22 20.35 -11.71
N ILE A 243 2.98 20.84 -11.79
CA ILE A 243 1.79 20.04 -12.15
C ILE A 243 1.89 19.53 -13.60
N ASP A 244 2.34 20.36 -14.54
CA ASP A 244 2.51 19.96 -15.94
C ASP A 244 3.57 18.88 -16.10
N ASN A 245 4.76 19.07 -15.50
CA ASN A 245 5.83 18.08 -15.47
C ASN A 245 5.38 16.75 -14.82
N GLN A 246 4.56 16.82 -13.77
CA GLN A 246 3.97 15.66 -13.11
C GLN A 246 3.00 14.89 -14.04
N SER A 247 2.24 15.60 -14.88
CA SER A 247 1.35 15.00 -15.86
C SER A 247 2.12 14.24 -16.95
N LEU A 248 3.22 14.82 -17.46
CA LEU A 248 4.08 14.18 -18.44
C LEU A 248 4.77 12.94 -17.86
N ALA A 249 5.25 13.01 -16.62
CA ALA A 249 5.78 11.86 -15.90
C ALA A 249 4.72 10.76 -15.70
N PHE A 250 3.46 11.13 -15.43
CA PHE A 250 2.36 10.17 -15.36
C PHE A 250 2.16 9.45 -16.70
N TYR A 251 2.02 10.17 -17.82
CA TYR A 251 1.84 9.56 -19.14
C TYR A 251 3.01 8.65 -19.53
N TYR A 252 4.25 9.11 -19.30
CA TYR A 252 5.44 8.31 -19.54
C TYR A 252 5.45 7.05 -18.68
N SER A 253 5.12 7.16 -17.39
CA SER A 253 5.05 5.99 -16.50
C SER A 253 3.99 4.98 -16.93
N VAL A 254 2.82 5.44 -17.38
CA VAL A 254 1.74 4.59 -17.89
C VAL A 254 2.20 3.88 -19.17
N PHE A 255 2.81 4.60 -20.12
CA PHE A 255 3.32 4.02 -21.36
C PHE A 255 4.44 3.00 -21.10
N VAL A 256 5.41 3.34 -20.26
CA VAL A 256 6.51 2.43 -19.89
C VAL A 256 6.01 1.23 -19.10
N SER A 257 4.93 1.36 -18.32
CA SER A 257 4.29 0.24 -17.62
C SER A 257 3.45 -0.66 -18.54
N SER A 258 2.83 -0.09 -19.58
CA SER A 258 1.93 -0.82 -20.47
C SER A 258 2.68 -1.74 -21.44
N MET A 259 3.87 -1.34 -21.90
CA MET A 259 4.68 -2.15 -22.82
C MET A 259 5.12 -3.49 -22.22
N PRO A 260 5.73 -3.55 -21.01
CA PRO A 260 6.03 -4.81 -20.34
C PRO A 260 4.79 -5.63 -20.06
N THR A 261 3.71 -5.02 -19.56
CA THR A 261 2.48 -5.75 -19.24
C THR A 261 1.82 -6.36 -20.47
N LEU A 262 1.85 -5.68 -21.62
CA LEU A 262 1.39 -6.22 -22.89
C LEU A 262 2.26 -7.39 -23.37
N LEU A 263 3.59 -7.24 -23.31
CA LEU A 263 4.54 -8.31 -23.66
C LEU A 263 4.32 -9.54 -22.77
N MET A 264 4.08 -9.29 -21.48
CA MET A 264 3.81 -10.32 -20.48
C MET A 264 2.46 -11.00 -20.71
N ALA A 265 1.40 -10.26 -21.04
CA ALA A 265 0.10 -10.83 -21.40
C ALA A 265 0.19 -11.69 -22.67
N ALA A 266 0.87 -11.19 -23.71
CA ALA A 266 1.14 -11.95 -24.92
C ALA A 266 1.91 -13.24 -24.63
N ARG A 267 2.86 -13.20 -23.68
CA ARG A 267 3.63 -14.37 -23.27
C ARG A 267 2.79 -15.40 -22.52
N VAL A 268 1.91 -14.98 -21.61
CA VAL A 268 0.96 -15.89 -20.93
C VAL A 268 0.04 -16.55 -21.95
N VAL A 269 -0.53 -15.76 -22.86
CA VAL A 269 -1.39 -16.26 -23.95
C VAL A 269 -0.62 -17.28 -24.79
N TRP A 270 0.63 -16.99 -25.15
CA TRP A 270 1.50 -17.92 -25.87
C TRP A 270 1.69 -19.24 -25.13
N LEU A 271 1.99 -19.21 -23.82
CA LEU A 271 2.18 -20.42 -23.01
C LEU A 271 0.92 -21.28 -22.90
N VAL A 272 -0.27 -20.65 -22.88
CA VAL A 272 -1.55 -21.35 -22.84
C VAL A 272 -1.85 -22.05 -24.18
N PHE A 273 -1.55 -21.40 -25.31
CA PHE A 273 -1.84 -21.96 -26.64
C PHE A 273 -0.76 -22.89 -27.18
N PHE A 274 0.49 -22.75 -26.70
CA PHE A 274 1.61 -23.59 -27.10
C PHE A 274 2.24 -24.24 -25.86
N PRO A 275 1.64 -25.31 -25.34
CA PRO A 275 2.15 -26.07 -24.20
C PRO A 275 3.38 -26.90 -24.63
N SER A 276 4.46 -26.23 -25.02
CA SER A 276 5.76 -26.86 -25.27
C SER A 276 6.53 -27.14 -23.97
N TYR A 277 6.00 -26.70 -22.82
CA TYR A 277 6.64 -26.89 -21.52
C TYR A 277 6.02 -28.06 -20.76
N SER A 278 6.66 -29.22 -20.83
CA SER A 278 6.39 -30.32 -19.89
C SER A 278 6.87 -30.03 -18.45
N TYR A 279 7.44 -28.84 -18.18
CA TYR A 279 8.14 -28.51 -16.93
C TYR A 279 7.37 -27.50 -16.06
N PHE A 280 6.51 -28.01 -15.18
CA PHE A 280 5.67 -27.24 -14.24
C PHE A 280 6.41 -26.17 -13.40
N PRO A 281 7.61 -26.44 -12.85
CA PRO A 281 8.36 -25.44 -12.10
C PRO A 281 8.67 -24.17 -12.89
N PHE A 282 8.95 -24.32 -14.19
CA PHE A 282 9.29 -23.20 -15.06
C PHE A 282 8.08 -22.29 -15.29
N LEU A 283 6.90 -22.87 -15.47
CA LEU A 283 5.65 -22.11 -15.64
C LEU A 283 5.33 -21.27 -14.40
N LEU A 284 5.49 -21.83 -13.19
CA LEU A 284 5.25 -21.09 -11.95
C LEU A 284 6.27 -19.98 -11.72
N PHE A 285 7.53 -20.23 -12.06
CA PHE A 285 8.55 -19.20 -12.05
C PHE A 285 8.21 -18.06 -13.01
N GLU A 286 7.88 -18.38 -14.25
CA GLU A 286 7.52 -17.38 -15.25
C GLU A 286 6.31 -16.58 -14.74
N LEU A 287 5.27 -17.24 -14.24
CA LEU A 287 4.11 -16.59 -13.63
C LEU A 287 4.49 -15.66 -12.47
N ASN A 288 5.37 -16.09 -11.55
CA ASN A 288 5.83 -15.26 -10.43
C ASN A 288 6.54 -14.00 -10.92
N CYS A 289 7.45 -14.13 -11.87
CA CYS A 289 8.15 -13.00 -12.47
C CYS A 289 7.17 -12.05 -13.17
N LEU A 290 6.25 -12.61 -13.97
CA LEU A 290 5.25 -11.82 -14.71
C LEU A 290 4.38 -10.98 -13.76
N VAL A 291 3.87 -11.59 -12.70
CA VAL A 291 3.06 -10.91 -11.68
C VAL A 291 3.89 -9.88 -10.94
N TYR A 292 5.12 -10.21 -10.52
CA TYR A 292 6.04 -9.27 -9.86
C TYR A 292 6.27 -8.02 -10.71
N TRP A 293 6.69 -8.19 -11.97
CA TRP A 293 7.01 -7.07 -12.87
C TRP A 293 5.78 -6.22 -13.16
N THR A 294 4.63 -6.86 -13.40
CA THR A 294 3.35 -6.17 -13.58
C THR A 294 3.06 -5.28 -12.37
N LEU A 295 3.07 -5.84 -11.16
CA LEU A 295 2.80 -5.10 -9.93
C LEU A 295 3.83 -3.99 -9.69
N TYR A 296 5.10 -4.23 -9.99
CA TYR A 296 6.17 -3.23 -9.86
C TYR A 296 5.93 -2.02 -10.78
N PHE A 297 5.60 -2.25 -12.05
CA PHE A 297 5.31 -1.18 -12.99
C PHE A 297 4.03 -0.42 -12.63
N TRP A 298 2.99 -1.12 -12.16
CA TRP A 298 1.78 -0.47 -11.66
C TRP A 298 2.05 0.33 -10.37
N ALA A 299 2.93 -0.16 -9.49
CA ALA A 299 3.37 0.58 -8.30
C ALA A 299 4.08 1.89 -8.68
N ILE A 300 4.93 1.88 -9.72
CA ILE A 300 5.53 3.08 -10.31
C ILE A 300 4.44 4.08 -10.72
N VAL A 301 3.43 3.66 -11.49
CA VAL A 301 2.34 4.53 -11.95
C VAL A 301 1.56 5.13 -10.79
N VAL A 302 1.31 4.36 -9.74
CA VAL A 302 0.57 4.83 -8.56
C VAL A 302 1.40 5.78 -7.70
N ALA A 303 2.68 5.46 -7.47
CA ALA A 303 3.50 6.09 -6.45
C ALA A 303 4.35 7.27 -6.94
N LEU A 304 4.96 7.18 -8.13
CA LEU A 304 5.94 8.16 -8.61
C LEU A 304 5.33 9.53 -8.93
N PRO A 305 4.21 9.62 -9.69
CA PRO A 305 3.62 10.90 -10.00
C PRO A 305 3.21 11.66 -8.74
N LYS A 306 2.88 10.96 -7.65
CA LYS A 306 2.38 11.56 -6.42
C LYS A 306 3.45 11.70 -5.34
N ALA A 307 4.68 11.27 -5.63
CA ALA A 307 5.78 11.21 -4.68
C ALA A 307 5.39 10.56 -3.33
N LEU A 308 4.53 9.53 -3.40
CA LEU A 308 4.13 8.70 -2.25
C LEU A 308 5.31 7.86 -1.76
N ILE A 309 6.17 7.45 -2.70
CA ILE A 309 7.42 6.75 -2.43
C ILE A 309 8.55 7.41 -3.24
N SER A 310 9.73 7.49 -2.64
CA SER A 310 10.94 7.99 -3.30
C SER A 310 11.35 7.09 -4.48
N VAL A 311 11.72 7.71 -5.61
CA VAL A 311 12.32 7.04 -6.78
C VAL A 311 13.47 6.13 -6.36
N HIS A 312 14.29 6.58 -5.40
CA HIS A 312 15.42 5.82 -4.89
C HIS A 312 15.01 4.52 -4.21
N LEU A 313 13.86 4.50 -3.51
CA LEU A 313 13.35 3.28 -2.89
C LEU A 313 12.88 2.29 -3.96
N MET A 314 12.15 2.76 -4.98
CA MET A 314 11.73 1.92 -6.12
C MET A 314 12.94 1.35 -6.86
N MET A 315 13.96 2.17 -7.13
CA MET A 315 15.21 1.73 -7.75
C MET A 315 15.96 0.72 -6.89
N ARG A 316 16.07 0.95 -5.58
CA ARG A 316 16.67 -0.03 -4.65
C ARG A 316 15.90 -1.35 -4.68
N LEU A 317 14.58 -1.31 -4.65
CA LEU A 317 13.72 -2.49 -4.70
C LEU A 317 13.93 -3.28 -6.00
N MET A 318 14.10 -2.59 -7.14
CA MET A 318 14.50 -3.20 -8.40
C MET A 318 15.88 -3.87 -8.31
N CYS A 319 16.89 -3.16 -7.78
CA CYS A 319 18.23 -3.72 -7.62
C CYS A 319 18.23 -4.93 -6.69
N TYR A 320 17.45 -4.90 -5.60
CA TYR A 320 17.28 -6.05 -4.72
C TYR A 320 16.62 -7.21 -5.46
N HIS A 321 15.56 -6.97 -6.24
CA HIS A 321 14.95 -8.02 -7.06
C HIS A 321 15.93 -8.63 -8.05
N LEU A 322 16.63 -7.82 -8.84
CA LEU A 322 17.63 -8.30 -9.79
C LEU A 322 18.76 -9.07 -9.10
N GLY A 323 19.33 -8.52 -8.03
CA GLY A 323 20.38 -9.20 -7.26
C GLY A 323 19.90 -10.51 -6.64
N SER A 324 18.69 -10.52 -6.09
CA SER A 324 18.04 -11.70 -5.54
C SER A 324 17.73 -12.75 -6.61
N PHE A 325 17.41 -12.31 -7.84
CA PHE A 325 17.15 -13.15 -8.98
C PHE A 325 18.42 -13.88 -9.42
N PHE A 326 19.54 -13.15 -9.56
CA PHE A 326 20.84 -13.76 -9.85
C PHE A 326 21.30 -14.70 -8.74
N LEU A 327 21.13 -14.30 -7.47
CA LEU A 327 21.45 -15.16 -6.34
C LEU A 327 20.59 -16.43 -6.33
N ALA A 328 19.29 -16.31 -6.60
CA ALA A 328 18.38 -17.44 -6.69
C ALA A 328 18.75 -18.38 -7.84
N ILE A 329 19.14 -17.86 -9.01
CA ILE A 329 19.64 -18.68 -10.11
C ILE A 329 20.87 -19.47 -9.64
N ILE A 330 21.87 -18.81 -9.05
CA ILE A 330 23.12 -19.47 -8.64
C ILE A 330 22.85 -20.51 -7.53
N LEU A 331 22.09 -20.14 -6.50
CA LEU A 331 21.87 -20.97 -5.32
C LEU A 331 20.87 -22.10 -5.59
N CYS A 332 19.80 -21.84 -6.34
CA CYS A 332 18.71 -22.79 -6.55
C CYS A 332 18.94 -23.71 -7.76
N PHE A 333 19.69 -23.29 -8.78
CA PHE A 333 20.11 -24.19 -9.86
C PHE A 333 21.06 -25.27 -9.34
N VAL A 334 21.84 -24.95 -8.30
CA VAL A 334 22.85 -25.86 -7.73
C VAL A 334 22.28 -26.75 -6.62
N LEU A 335 21.35 -26.24 -5.79
CA LEU A 335 20.96 -26.95 -4.56
C LEU A 335 19.59 -27.63 -4.62
N PHE A 336 18.52 -26.92 -4.98
CA PHE A 336 17.15 -27.47 -4.91
C PHE A 336 16.19 -26.80 -5.91
N PRO A 337 15.78 -27.50 -6.99
CA PRO A 337 14.83 -27.02 -8.00
C PRO A 337 13.40 -26.73 -7.52
N TRP A 338 13.11 -26.89 -6.23
CA TRP A 338 11.78 -26.57 -5.66
C TRP A 338 11.81 -25.28 -4.83
N LEU A 339 12.97 -24.94 -4.26
CA LEU A 339 13.10 -23.81 -3.34
C LEU A 339 12.90 -22.47 -4.06
N TRP A 340 13.31 -22.38 -5.33
CA TRP A 340 13.16 -21.16 -6.14
C TRP A 340 11.70 -20.76 -6.38
N ILE A 341 10.77 -21.72 -6.57
CA ILE A 341 9.35 -21.42 -6.79
C ILE A 341 8.79 -20.65 -5.58
N TYR A 342 9.10 -21.12 -4.38
CA TYR A 342 8.67 -20.49 -3.14
C TYR A 342 9.38 -19.15 -2.91
N TYR A 343 10.67 -19.07 -3.23
CA TYR A 343 11.43 -17.84 -3.12
C TYR A 343 10.87 -16.72 -3.98
N PHE A 344 10.63 -16.99 -5.27
CA PHE A 344 10.02 -16.02 -6.18
C PHE A 344 8.55 -15.76 -5.84
N GLY A 345 7.82 -16.77 -5.36
CA GLY A 345 6.47 -16.60 -4.83
C GLY A 345 6.42 -15.60 -3.68
N LEU A 346 7.39 -15.65 -2.76
CA LEU A 346 7.48 -14.74 -1.63
C LEU A 346 7.80 -13.30 -2.06
N GLN A 347 8.66 -13.12 -3.07
CA GLN A 347 8.92 -11.80 -3.66
C GLN A 347 7.69 -11.22 -4.34
N MET A 348 6.97 -12.05 -5.09
CA MET A 348 5.72 -11.69 -5.75
C MET A 348 4.66 -11.26 -4.72
N MET A 349 4.50 -12.01 -3.63
CA MET A 349 3.63 -11.63 -2.50
C MET A 349 4.07 -10.31 -1.84
N GLY A 350 5.38 -10.12 -1.62
CA GLY A 350 5.91 -8.88 -1.06
C GLY A 350 5.59 -7.66 -1.92
N MET A 351 5.74 -7.76 -3.24
CA MET A 351 5.35 -6.70 -4.16
C MET A 351 3.85 -6.48 -4.23
N ALA A 352 3.05 -7.55 -4.17
CA ALA A 352 1.60 -7.42 -4.13
C ALA A 352 1.17 -6.67 -2.88
N ALA A 353 1.73 -7.00 -1.72
CA ALA A 353 1.49 -6.28 -0.47
C ALA A 353 1.90 -4.80 -0.58
N LEU A 354 3.10 -4.51 -1.10
CA LEU A 354 3.52 -3.12 -1.31
C LEU A 354 2.57 -2.37 -2.26
N PHE A 355 2.13 -3.00 -3.35
CA PHE A 355 1.21 -2.41 -4.30
C PHE A 355 -0.16 -2.13 -3.65
N GLY A 356 -0.70 -3.08 -2.89
CA GLY A 356 -1.94 -2.88 -2.13
C GLY A 356 -1.84 -1.78 -1.08
N TYR A 357 -0.70 -1.67 -0.40
CA TYR A 357 -0.38 -0.58 0.52
C TYR A 357 -0.41 0.78 -0.19
N LEU A 358 0.26 0.88 -1.35
CA LEU A 358 0.28 2.07 -2.18
C LEU A 358 -1.11 2.47 -2.69
N LEU A 359 -1.97 1.50 -3.00
CA LEU A 359 -3.35 1.78 -3.40
C LEU A 359 -4.14 2.44 -2.27
N ALA A 360 -3.99 1.98 -1.02
CA ALA A 360 -4.65 2.60 0.14
C ALA A 360 -4.15 4.04 0.39
N LEU A 361 -2.85 4.27 0.25
CA LEU A 361 -2.30 5.62 0.35
C LEU A 361 -2.85 6.53 -0.76
N ASN A 362 -2.95 6.00 -1.97
CA ASN A 362 -3.46 6.73 -3.12
C ASN A 362 -4.95 7.06 -2.99
N THR A 363 -5.79 6.17 -2.42
CA THR A 363 -7.19 6.49 -2.14
C THR A 363 -7.28 7.60 -1.11
N ARG A 364 -6.55 7.49 0.01
CA ARG A 364 -6.50 8.54 1.04
C ARG A 364 -6.03 9.88 0.49
N TYR A 365 -4.97 9.87 -0.31
CA TYR A 365 -4.46 11.07 -1.00
C TYR A 365 -5.53 11.74 -1.86
N LYS A 366 -6.27 10.96 -2.65
CA LYS A 366 -7.36 11.50 -3.49
C LYS A 366 -8.47 12.12 -2.64
N ASP A 367 -8.86 11.47 -1.55
CA ASP A 367 -9.91 11.97 -0.65
C ASP A 367 -9.51 13.33 -0.04
N ILE A 368 -8.26 13.50 0.38
CA ILE A 368 -7.75 14.78 0.92
C ILE A 368 -7.81 15.89 -0.14
N LEU A 369 -7.40 15.58 -1.37
CA LEU A 369 -7.47 16.56 -2.46
C LEU A 369 -8.90 16.94 -2.83
N LEU A 370 -9.83 15.98 -2.81
CA LEU A 370 -11.25 16.27 -3.06
C LEU A 370 -11.82 17.20 -1.99
N LEU A 371 -11.57 16.90 -0.72
CA LEU A 371 -12.02 17.74 0.40
C LEU A 371 -11.43 19.15 0.35
N ALA A 372 -10.16 19.29 -0.07
CA ALA A 372 -9.54 20.60 -0.22
C ALA A 372 -10.16 21.41 -1.37
N ARG A 373 -10.47 20.76 -2.50
CA ARG A 373 -11.16 21.40 -3.63
C ARG A 373 -12.55 21.90 -3.26
N GLU A 374 -13.32 21.09 -2.55
CA GLU A 374 -14.65 21.48 -2.05
C GLU A 374 -14.58 22.69 -1.12
N GLN A 375 -13.52 22.82 -0.32
CA GLN A 375 -13.32 23.98 0.56
C GLN A 375 -12.88 25.25 -0.19
N GLN A 376 -12.27 25.10 -1.36
CA GLN A 376 -11.72 26.20 -2.14
C GLN A 376 -12.75 26.82 -3.10
N GLN A 377 -13.88 26.16 -3.33
CA GLN A 377 -14.98 26.67 -4.14
C GLN A 377 -15.82 27.62 -3.27
N PRO A 378 -15.68 28.95 -3.41
CA PRO A 378 -16.45 29.89 -2.60
C PRO A 378 -17.89 29.89 -3.08
N VAL A 379 -18.79 30.12 -2.14
CA VAL A 379 -20.17 30.57 -2.33
C VAL A 379 -20.16 31.88 -3.12
N SER A 380 -20.01 31.79 -4.44
CA SER A 380 -20.10 32.93 -5.36
C SER A 380 -21.47 33.04 -6.04
N GLU A 381 -22.40 32.12 -5.77
CA GLU A 381 -23.75 32.14 -6.37
C GLU A 381 -24.82 32.89 -5.55
N ASP A 382 -24.54 33.34 -4.31
CA ASP A 382 -25.56 33.98 -3.47
C ASP A 382 -25.50 35.54 -3.44
N ILE A 383 -24.67 36.17 -4.27
CA ILE A 383 -24.57 37.65 -4.37
C ILE A 383 -24.84 38.14 -5.81
N GLU A 384 -25.90 37.66 -6.47
CA GLU A 384 -26.43 38.31 -7.69
C GLU A 384 -27.97 38.41 -7.74
N LEU A 385 -28.65 38.37 -6.59
CA LEU A 385 -30.12 38.48 -6.52
C LEU A 385 -30.65 39.50 -5.50
N GLY A 386 -29.90 40.58 -5.27
CA GLY A 386 -30.34 41.68 -4.42
C GLY A 386 -29.82 43.03 -4.89
N GLY A 387 -30.42 43.62 -5.94
CA GLY A 387 -30.04 44.98 -6.29
C GLY A 387 -30.50 45.55 -7.64
N ALA A 388 -31.72 45.28 -8.09
CA ALA A 388 -32.35 46.09 -9.14
C ALA A 388 -33.56 46.83 -8.56
N VAL A 389 -33.29 47.89 -7.79
CA VAL A 389 -34.30 48.90 -7.44
C VAL A 389 -34.56 49.73 -8.69
N GLN A 390 -35.71 49.51 -9.33
CA GLN A 390 -36.24 50.40 -10.36
C GLN A 390 -36.51 51.80 -9.78
N PRO A 391 -36.12 52.89 -10.45
CA PRO A 391 -36.58 54.22 -10.10
C PRO A 391 -38.01 54.42 -10.62
N GLN A 392 -38.96 54.67 -9.71
CA GLN A 392 -40.28 55.17 -10.02
C GLN A 392 -40.14 56.56 -10.68
N THR A 393 -40.52 56.65 -11.95
CA THR A 393 -40.80 57.92 -12.63
C THR A 393 -42.05 58.54 -12.03
N GLY A 394 -41.89 59.69 -11.39
CA GLY A 394 -42.99 60.52 -10.93
C GLY A 394 -43.79 61.09 -12.10
N ASN A 395 -45.11 60.95 -12.01
CA ASN A 395 -46.05 61.89 -12.60
C ASN A 395 -45.90 63.23 -11.87
N ASP A 396 -45.92 64.33 -12.61
CA ASP A 396 -46.76 65.49 -12.30
C ASP A 396 -46.76 66.49 -13.48
N ALA A 397 -47.98 66.84 -13.89
CA ALA A 397 -48.48 68.02 -14.64
C ALA A 397 -47.90 68.40 -16.01
#